data_AF-A0A2G8K4X2-F1
#
_entry.id   AF-A0A2G8K4X2-F1
#
_cell.length_a   1.000
_cell.length_b   1.000
_cell.length_c   1.000
_cell.angle_alpha   90.00
_cell.angle_beta   90.00
_cell.angle_gamma   90.00
#
_symmetry.space_group_name_H-M   'P 1'
#
loop_
_entity.id
_entity.type
_entity.pdbx_description
1 polymer ?
#
loop_
_entity_poly.entity_id
_entity_poly.type
_entity_poly.pdbx_seq_one_letter_code
_entity_poly.pdbx_strand_id
1 'polypeptide(L)'
;MNFVSIVTIFVTLLGVARPGEIEGVKPDVEHALPILVEPDPNNEPTHGTCYNNLALACPAMAMFADPINVCSDCVCMNDEYTCCRRKAEPKVRCPEHCRLTQDQDTCEFLFSASARGACEIVGWYYSEVGDTFDNVPDTGLPYDS
;
A
#
# COMPACT_ATOMS: atom_id res chain seq x y z
N MET A 1 -41.56 -14.04 -63.11
CA MET A 1 -40.21 -14.34 -63.64
C MET A 1 -39.21 -13.48 -62.89
N ASN A 2 -38.29 -14.14 -62.19
CA ASN A 2 -36.93 -13.77 -61.72
C ASN A 2 -36.45 -12.31 -61.96
N PHE A 3 -35.75 -11.63 -61.06
CA PHE A 3 -34.49 -12.02 -60.42
C PHE A 3 -34.20 -11.16 -59.17
N VAL A 4 -33.50 -11.78 -58.22
CA VAL A 4 -32.81 -11.19 -57.06
C VAL A 4 -31.68 -10.25 -57.49
N SER A 5 -31.51 -9.13 -56.80
CA SER A 5 -30.22 -8.39 -56.66
C SER A 5 -30.37 -7.38 -55.50
N ILE A 6 -29.90 -7.75 -54.29
CA ILE A 6 -28.58 -7.44 -53.70
C ILE A 6 -28.51 -6.03 -53.09
N VAL A 7 -28.69 -6.02 -51.77
CA VAL A 7 -27.92 -5.33 -50.71
C VAL A 7 -26.97 -4.21 -51.15
N THR A 8 -27.27 -2.98 -50.71
CA THR A 8 -26.26 -2.03 -50.21
C THR A 8 -26.96 -0.97 -49.35
N ILE A 9 -27.03 -1.20 -48.03
CA ILE A 9 -27.25 -0.12 -47.07
C ILE A 9 -25.88 0.18 -46.48
N PHE A 10 -25.24 1.23 -47.01
CA PHE A 10 -24.11 1.87 -46.35
C PHE A 10 -24.64 2.58 -45.10
N VAL A 11 -24.70 1.87 -43.97
CA VAL A 11 -24.80 2.52 -42.67
C VAL A 11 -23.41 3.06 -42.36
N THR A 12 -23.21 4.35 -42.62
CA THR A 12 -22.10 5.13 -42.09
C THR A 12 -22.24 5.20 -40.57
N LEU A 13 -21.63 4.23 -39.88
CA LEU A 13 -21.25 4.35 -38.48
C LEU A 13 -20.15 5.41 -38.40
N LEU A 14 -20.57 6.68 -38.28
CA LEU A 14 -19.70 7.72 -37.74
C LEU A 14 -19.47 7.38 -36.28
N GLY A 15 -18.39 6.65 -36.04
CA GLY A 15 -17.81 6.48 -34.73
C GLY A 15 -17.49 7.85 -34.15
N VAL A 16 -18.27 8.26 -33.16
CA VAL A 16 -17.81 9.25 -32.19
C VAL A 16 -16.91 8.47 -31.24
N ALA A 17 -15.66 8.28 -31.67
CA ALA A 17 -14.60 7.90 -30.75
C ALA A 17 -14.50 9.02 -29.73
N ARG A 18 -14.90 8.74 -28.49
CA ARG A 18 -14.42 9.49 -27.34
C ARG A 18 -13.15 8.77 -26.89
N PRO A 19 -11.94 9.26 -27.20
CA PRO A 19 -10.79 8.96 -26.37
C PRO A 19 -10.93 9.88 -25.16
N GLY A 20 -11.82 9.50 -24.24
CA GLY A 20 -11.58 9.82 -22.85
C GLY A 20 -10.70 8.69 -22.37
N GLU A 21 -9.38 8.85 -22.55
CA GLU A 21 -8.41 8.08 -21.78
C GLU A 21 -8.84 8.21 -20.32
N ILE A 22 -9.39 7.13 -19.78
CA ILE A 22 -9.33 6.92 -18.34
C ILE A 22 -7.85 6.64 -18.14
N GLU A 23 -7.11 7.71 -17.83
CA GLU A 23 -5.72 7.65 -17.39
C GLU A 23 -5.59 6.50 -16.40
N GLY A 24 -4.63 5.63 -16.70
CA GLY A 24 -4.56 4.27 -16.20
C GLY A 24 -4.80 4.14 -14.71
N VAL A 25 -5.96 3.58 -14.36
CA VAL A 25 -6.05 2.75 -13.17
C VAL A 25 -5.27 1.48 -13.50
N LYS A 26 -3.96 1.53 -13.27
CA LYS A 26 -3.14 0.32 -13.22
C LYS A 26 -3.74 -0.50 -12.06
N PRO A 27 -4.10 -1.78 -12.28
CA PRO A 27 -4.71 -2.61 -11.24
C PRO A 27 -3.83 -2.56 -9.99
N ASP A 28 -4.42 -2.69 -8.81
CA ASP A 28 -3.71 -2.77 -7.54
C ASP A 28 -2.65 -3.89 -7.65
N VAL A 29 -1.39 -3.54 -7.91
CA VAL A 29 -0.27 -4.48 -8.03
C VAL A 29 0.61 -4.37 -6.80
N GLU A 30 -0.02 -4.22 -5.64
CA GLU A 30 0.64 -4.31 -4.35
C GLU A 30 0.92 -5.78 -4.05
N HIS A 31 2.19 -6.14 -3.92
CA HIS A 31 2.61 -7.46 -3.49
C HIS A 31 3.10 -7.38 -2.05
N ALA A 32 2.28 -7.86 -1.11
CA ALA A 32 2.66 -7.91 0.30
C ALA A 32 3.91 -8.78 0.49
N LEU A 33 4.91 -8.24 1.18
CA LEU A 33 6.08 -9.01 1.58
C LEU A 33 5.73 -9.96 2.74
N PRO A 34 6.54 -11.01 2.98
CA PRO A 34 6.32 -11.91 4.11
C PRO A 34 6.21 -11.13 5.43
N ILE A 35 5.19 -11.48 6.22
CA ILE A 35 4.95 -10.89 7.54
C ILE A 35 5.58 -11.80 8.59
N LEU A 36 6.43 -11.20 9.41
CA LEU A 36 7.07 -11.80 10.58
C LEU A 36 6.47 -11.23 11.86
N VAL A 37 6.79 -11.88 12.98
CA VAL A 37 6.35 -11.46 14.32
C VAL A 37 7.56 -11.36 15.23
N GLU A 38 7.80 -10.18 15.79
CA GLU A 38 8.69 -9.99 16.93
C GLU A 38 7.89 -10.26 18.22
N PRO A 39 8.16 -11.35 18.95
CA PRO A 39 7.38 -11.72 20.13
C PRO A 39 7.67 -10.88 21.39
N ASP A 40 8.76 -10.13 21.46
CA ASP A 40 9.03 -9.24 22.60
C ASP A 40 8.24 -7.93 22.44
N PRO A 41 7.24 -7.66 23.32
CA PRO A 41 6.47 -6.44 23.24
C PRO A 41 7.29 -5.17 23.50
N ASN A 42 8.50 -5.28 24.07
CA ASN A 42 9.39 -4.14 24.30
C ASN A 42 10.39 -3.90 23.16
N ASN A 43 10.43 -4.79 22.16
CA ASN A 43 11.30 -4.67 21.00
C ASN A 43 10.48 -4.29 19.77
N GLU A 44 10.00 -3.05 19.69
CA GLU A 44 9.29 -2.57 18.51
C GLU A 44 10.26 -2.44 17.32
N PRO A 45 10.01 -3.10 16.16
CA PRO A 45 10.81 -2.91 14.96
C PRO A 45 10.74 -1.48 14.43
N THR A 46 11.79 -1.04 13.72
CA THR A 46 11.92 0.31 13.14
C THR A 46 10.85 0.63 12.09
N HIS A 47 10.27 -0.39 11.47
CA HIS A 47 9.18 -0.27 10.50
C HIS A 47 8.18 -1.42 10.69
N GLY A 48 7.00 -1.26 10.10
CA GLY A 48 5.98 -2.29 10.07
C GLY A 48 6.06 -3.22 8.87
N THR A 49 4.91 -3.70 8.44
CA THR A 49 4.78 -4.55 7.27
C THR A 49 5.02 -3.75 5.99
N CYS A 50 5.52 -4.45 4.98
CA CYS A 50 5.93 -3.86 3.72
C CYS A 50 5.23 -4.53 2.53
N TYR A 51 5.16 -3.81 1.42
CA TYR A 51 4.62 -4.29 0.16
C TYR A 51 5.40 -3.71 -1.01
N ASN A 52 5.44 -4.42 -2.13
CA ASN A 52 6.02 -3.90 -3.36
C ASN A 52 4.92 -3.29 -4.22
N ASN A 53 5.12 -2.05 -4.69
CA ASN A 53 4.23 -1.39 -5.63
C ASN A 53 4.78 -1.53 -7.06
N LEU A 54 4.23 -2.47 -7.84
CA LEU A 54 4.64 -2.69 -9.24
C LEU A 54 3.91 -1.77 -10.21
N ALA A 55 3.02 -0.91 -9.71
CA ALA A 55 2.29 0.04 -10.55
C ALA A 55 3.17 1.22 -10.98
N LEU A 56 4.20 1.54 -10.21
CA LEU A 56 5.07 2.68 -10.45
C LEU A 56 6.39 2.22 -11.10
N ALA A 57 6.86 2.98 -12.10
CA ALA A 57 8.17 2.77 -12.71
C ALA A 57 9.20 3.64 -12.01
N CYS A 58 10.30 3.06 -11.55
CA CYS A 58 11.29 3.79 -10.79
C CYS A 58 12.35 4.47 -11.67
N PRO A 59 12.55 5.79 -11.55
CA PRO A 59 13.56 6.50 -12.33
C PRO A 59 14.97 6.52 -11.70
N ALA A 60 15.11 6.31 -10.38
CA ALA A 60 16.38 6.25 -9.65
C ALA A 60 16.17 5.80 -8.18
N MET A 61 17.24 5.36 -7.49
CA MET A 61 17.19 5.13 -6.03
C MET A 61 16.80 6.43 -5.32
N ALA A 62 15.62 6.43 -4.74
CA ALA A 62 15.06 7.52 -3.96
C ALA A 62 14.20 6.93 -2.85
N MET A 63 14.22 7.60 -1.70
CA MET A 63 13.31 7.34 -0.58
C MET A 63 12.32 8.50 -0.52
N PHE A 64 11.04 8.21 -0.34
CA PHE A 64 9.98 9.23 -0.33
C PHE A 64 8.78 8.74 0.48
N ALA A 65 7.95 9.66 0.96
CA ALA A 65 6.67 9.31 1.57
C ALA A 65 5.69 8.78 0.51
N ASP A 66 4.96 7.73 0.83
CA ASP A 66 3.94 7.18 -0.06
C ASP A 66 2.83 8.23 -0.30
N PRO A 67 2.54 8.61 -1.56
CA PRO A 67 1.54 9.64 -1.87
C PRO A 67 0.10 9.20 -1.59
N ILE A 68 -0.14 7.89 -1.42
CA ILE A 68 -1.47 7.32 -1.16
C ILE A 68 -1.61 6.99 0.33
N ASN A 69 -0.61 6.36 0.93
CA ASN A 69 -0.62 5.99 2.34
C ASN A 69 0.40 6.80 3.14
N VAL A 70 -0.08 7.88 3.77
CA VAL A 70 0.76 8.84 4.50
C VAL A 70 1.60 8.25 5.63
N CYS A 71 1.27 7.03 6.07
CA CYS A 71 1.98 6.29 7.11
C CYS A 71 2.90 5.21 6.57
N SER A 72 3.24 5.29 5.30
CA SER A 72 4.25 4.44 4.67
C SER A 72 5.34 5.31 4.03
N ASP A 73 6.57 4.83 4.13
CA ASP A 73 7.68 5.35 3.37
C ASP A 73 8.10 4.31 2.34
N CYS A 74 8.44 4.79 1.15
CA CYS A 74 8.79 3.97 0.01
C CYS A 74 10.24 4.20 -0.37
N VAL A 75 10.89 3.12 -0.78
CA VAL A 75 12.22 3.13 -1.38
C VAL A 75 12.12 2.47 -2.73
N CYS A 76 12.71 3.10 -3.74
CA CYS A 76 12.99 2.39 -4.97
C CYS A 76 14.32 1.62 -4.87
N MET A 77 14.26 0.32 -5.11
CA MET A 77 15.43 -0.54 -5.28
C MET A 77 15.21 -1.52 -6.43
N ASN A 78 16.19 -1.67 -7.33
CA ASN A 78 16.15 -2.62 -8.44
C ASN A 78 14.88 -2.50 -9.33
N ASP A 79 14.47 -1.27 -9.65
CA ASP A 79 13.28 -0.95 -10.45
C ASP A 79 11.93 -1.32 -9.80
N GLU A 80 11.92 -1.71 -8.53
CA GLU A 80 10.71 -1.95 -7.73
C GLU A 80 10.62 -0.96 -6.57
N TYR A 81 9.40 -0.53 -6.26
CA TYR A 81 9.12 0.26 -5.06
C TYR A 81 8.77 -0.68 -3.93
N THR A 82 9.56 -0.67 -2.86
CA THR A 82 9.19 -1.30 -1.59
C THR A 82 8.69 -0.22 -0.66
N CYS A 83 7.46 -0.34 -0.19
CA CYS A 83 6.84 0.59 0.73
C CYS A 83 6.58 -0.10 2.07
N CYS A 84 7.05 0.51 3.15
CA CYS A 84 6.93 -0.03 4.50
C CYS A 84 6.15 0.94 5.38
N ARG A 85 5.27 0.42 6.24
CA ARG A 85 4.64 1.25 7.25
C ARG A 85 5.68 1.81 8.21
N ARG A 86 5.53 3.08 8.61
CA ARG A 86 6.42 3.78 9.54
C ARG A 86 6.45 3.16 10.94
N LYS A 87 5.32 2.59 11.36
CA LYS A 87 5.16 1.98 12.68
C LYS A 87 4.81 0.50 12.54
N ALA A 88 5.39 -0.31 13.41
CA ALA A 88 5.07 -1.72 13.46
C ALA A 88 3.65 -1.93 13.98
N GLU A 89 2.90 -2.81 13.33
CA GLU A 89 1.52 -3.08 13.76
C GLU A 89 1.55 -3.92 15.05
N PRO A 90 0.92 -3.47 16.15
CA PRO A 90 0.96 -4.17 17.42
C PRO A 90 0.15 -5.46 17.35
N LYS A 91 0.77 -6.57 17.75
CA LYS A 91 0.07 -7.82 18.02
C LYS A 91 -0.49 -7.74 19.44
N VAL A 92 -1.81 -7.78 19.57
CA VAL A 92 -2.49 -7.69 20.88
C VAL A 92 -2.95 -9.05 21.38
N ARG A 93 -3.10 -9.17 22.70
CA ARG A 93 -3.49 -10.40 23.41
C ARG A 93 -4.84 -10.96 22.95
N CYS A 94 -5.86 -10.10 22.77
CA CYS A 94 -7.23 -10.48 22.40
C CYS A 94 -7.76 -9.56 21.29
N PRO A 95 -7.42 -9.80 20.00
CA PRO A 95 -7.78 -8.92 18.89
C PRO A 95 -9.29 -8.78 18.70
N GLU A 96 -10.08 -9.80 19.01
CA GLU A 96 -11.54 -9.77 18.96
C GLU A 96 -12.18 -8.80 19.97
N HIS A 97 -11.41 -8.38 20.98
CA HIS A 97 -11.83 -7.45 22.04
C HIS A 97 -11.00 -6.17 22.07
N CYS A 98 -10.14 -5.98 21.07
CA CYS A 98 -9.31 -4.80 20.93
C CYS A 98 -9.46 -4.24 19.51
N ARG A 99 -10.11 -3.09 19.40
CA ARG A 99 -10.15 -2.37 18.13
C ARG A 99 -8.86 -1.56 17.98
N LEU A 100 -8.19 -1.81 16.87
CA LEU A 100 -7.00 -1.08 16.43
C LEU A 100 -7.37 -0.09 15.34
N THR A 101 -6.90 1.16 15.46
CA THR A 101 -7.01 2.20 14.43
C THR A 101 -5.69 2.95 14.35
N GLN A 102 -5.35 3.50 13.18
CA GLN A 102 -4.12 4.27 13.01
C GLN A 102 -4.45 5.75 12.78
N ASP A 103 -3.82 6.62 13.57
CA ASP A 103 -3.89 8.06 13.38
C ASP A 103 -3.07 8.45 12.13
N GLN A 104 -3.66 9.20 11.19
CA GLN A 104 -3.02 9.46 9.90
C GLN A 104 -2.02 10.62 9.94
N ASP A 105 -2.01 11.43 11.00
CA ASP A 105 -1.08 12.54 11.14
C ASP A 105 0.20 12.10 11.85
N THR A 106 0.06 11.22 12.85
CA THR A 106 1.17 10.73 13.68
C THR A 106 1.61 9.31 13.33
N CYS A 107 0.79 8.56 12.59
CA CYS A 107 0.99 7.15 12.26
C CYS A 107 1.01 6.20 13.46
N GLU A 108 0.71 6.69 14.65
CA GLU A 108 0.60 5.93 15.88
C GLU A 108 -0.67 5.08 15.90
N PHE A 109 -0.57 3.92 16.54
CA PHE A 109 -1.70 3.02 16.71
C PHE A 109 -2.50 3.38 17.97
N LEU A 110 -3.79 3.62 17.76
CA LEU A 110 -4.78 3.90 18.79
C LEU A 110 -5.57 2.64 19.14
N PHE A 111 -5.76 2.42 20.43
CA PHE A 111 -6.41 1.22 20.97
C PHE A 111 -7.75 1.55 21.63
N SER A 112 -8.76 0.73 21.36
CA SER A 112 -10.05 0.77 22.05
C SER A 112 -10.43 -0.64 22.50
N ALA A 113 -10.41 -0.87 23.82
CA ALA A 113 -10.65 -2.18 24.41
C ALA A 113 -12.12 -2.34 24.86
N SER A 114 -12.76 -3.45 24.49
CA SER A 114 -14.06 -3.84 25.05
C SER A 114 -13.93 -4.70 26.31
N ALA A 115 -12.72 -5.21 26.60
CA ALA A 115 -12.41 -6.02 27.76
C ALA A 115 -11.05 -5.61 28.37
N ARG A 116 -10.92 -5.77 29.69
CA ARG A 116 -9.68 -5.40 30.41
C ARG A 116 -8.50 -6.24 29.90
N GLY A 117 -7.43 -5.58 29.49
CA GLY A 117 -6.21 -6.23 29.00
C GLY A 117 -6.29 -6.78 27.58
N ALA A 118 -7.40 -6.58 26.85
CA ALA A 118 -7.52 -7.08 25.48
C ALA A 118 -6.49 -6.47 24.52
N CYS A 119 -6.18 -5.19 24.70
CA CYS A 119 -5.19 -4.45 23.92
C CYS A 119 -3.77 -4.51 24.49
N GLU A 120 -3.48 -5.43 25.40
CA GLU A 120 -2.09 -5.64 25.83
C GLU A 120 -1.27 -6.12 24.64
N ILE A 121 -0.17 -5.40 24.35
CA ILE A 121 0.75 -5.73 23.27
C ILE A 121 1.56 -6.97 23.70
N VAL A 122 1.61 -7.96 22.82
CA VAL A 122 2.31 -9.24 22.99
C VAL A 122 3.31 -9.52 21.86
N GLY A 123 3.60 -8.49 21.05
CA GLY A 123 4.55 -8.53 19.96
C GLY A 123 4.20 -7.53 18.85
N TRP A 124 4.92 -7.62 17.74
CA TRP A 124 4.84 -6.67 16.63
C TRP A 124 4.90 -7.37 15.27
N TYR A 125 4.10 -6.92 14.32
CA TYR A 125 4.14 -7.40 12.93
C TYR A 125 5.04 -6.50 12.08
N TYR A 126 5.95 -7.12 11.32
CA TYR A 126 6.89 -6.43 10.45
C TYR A 126 7.26 -7.29 9.22
N SER A 127 7.96 -6.72 8.24
CA SER A 127 8.50 -7.46 7.09
C SER A 127 10.02 -7.27 7.00
N GLU A 128 10.80 -8.33 6.79
CA GLU A 128 12.27 -8.20 6.74
C GLU A 128 12.75 -7.59 5.40
N VAL A 129 13.34 -6.39 5.47
CA VAL A 129 13.79 -5.60 4.30
C VAL A 129 15.25 -5.12 4.40
N GLY A 130 16.03 -5.74 5.29
CA GLY A 130 17.42 -5.37 5.56
C GLY A 130 17.54 -4.00 6.25
N ASP A 131 18.67 -3.33 6.02
CA ASP A 131 19.02 -2.02 6.62
C ASP A 131 18.46 -0.82 5.84
N THR A 132 17.70 -1.08 4.78
CA THR A 132 17.17 -0.08 3.85
C THR A 132 16.35 1.02 4.55
N PHE A 133 15.61 0.66 5.60
CA PHE A 133 14.70 1.57 6.32
C PHE A 133 15.24 2.03 7.68
N ASP A 134 16.41 1.55 8.11
CA ASP A 134 16.96 1.86 9.44
C ASP A 134 17.32 3.35 9.63
N ASN A 135 17.51 4.07 8.52
CA ASN A 135 17.86 5.49 8.53
C ASN A 135 16.66 6.41 8.24
N VAL A 136 15.46 5.86 8.09
CA VAL A 136 14.24 6.67 7.92
C VAL A 136 13.88 7.29 9.29
N PRO A 137 13.70 8.62 9.39
CA PRO A 137 13.28 9.24 10.64
C PRO A 137 11.93 8.69 11.11
N ASP A 138 11.71 8.62 12.42
CA ASP A 138 10.40 8.20 12.99
C ASP A 138 9.22 9.06 12.50
N THR A 139 9.49 10.32 12.14
CA THR A 139 8.51 11.25 11.55
C THR A 139 8.21 10.98 10.09
N GLY A 140 8.90 10.00 9.49
CA GLY A 140 8.89 9.70 8.07
C GLY A 140 9.72 10.64 7.23
N LEU A 141 9.72 10.34 5.93
CA LEU A 141 10.37 11.18 4.92
C LEU A 141 9.48 12.36 4.52
N PRO A 142 10.07 13.50 4.16
CA PRO A 142 9.30 14.62 3.62
C PRO A 142 8.66 14.23 2.28
N TYR A 143 7.48 14.79 2.00
CA TYR A 143 6.92 14.75 0.66
C TYR A 143 7.76 15.67 -0.24
N ASP A 144 8.44 15.11 -1.23
CA ASP A 144 9.01 15.90 -2.31
C ASP A 144 7.84 16.43 -3.16
N SER A 145 7.53 17.71 -2.95
CA SER A 145 6.49 18.47 -3.67
C SER A 145 6.92 18.84 -5.09
#